data_AF-A0A1X7VWY3-F1
#
_entry.id   AF-A0A1X7VWY3-F1
#
_cell.length_a   1.000
_cell.length_b   1.000
_cell.length_c   1.000
_cell.angle_alpha   90.00
_cell.angle_beta   90.00
_cell.angle_gamma   90.00
#
_symmetry.space_group_name_H-M   'P 1'
#
loop_
_entity.id
_entity.type
_entity.pdbx_description
1 polymer ?
#
loop_
_entity_poly.entity_id
_entity_poly.type
_entity_poly.pdbx_seq_one_letter_code
_entity_poly.pdbx_strand_id
1 'polypeptide(L)'
;MIDEEGYKYLGVLEIEDILVVKILQKEYFRRLGLILRSKLKGRIKIMGINNWAVVVVLYGGGINDWNIDELRQMDRKTRNMLTMYGAFHPKSDIDRLYIPRNRGGGG
;
A
#
# COMPACT_ATOMS: atom_id res chain seq x y z
N MET A 1 9.27 9.04 -34.43
CA MET A 1 8.49 9.93 -33.55
C MET A 1 8.81 9.51 -32.14
N ILE A 2 9.64 10.29 -31.46
CA ILE A 2 9.87 10.15 -30.02
C ILE A 2 8.76 10.99 -29.43
N ASP A 3 7.67 10.36 -29.00
CA ASP A 3 6.65 11.07 -28.24
C ASP A 3 7.32 11.65 -26.99
N GLU A 4 6.99 12.90 -26.66
CA GLU A 4 7.52 13.68 -25.53
C GLU A 4 7.30 13.01 -24.15
N GLU A 5 6.74 11.79 -24.09
CA GLU A 5 6.43 11.02 -22.89
C GLU A 5 7.40 9.88 -22.55
N GLY A 6 8.45 9.63 -23.34
CA GLY A 6 9.46 8.61 -23.01
C GLY A 6 9.06 7.18 -23.36
N TYR A 7 10.03 6.25 -23.31
CA TYR A 7 9.88 4.88 -23.82
C TYR A 7 9.14 3.98 -22.81
N LYS A 8 8.20 3.15 -23.25
CA LYS A 8 7.41 2.27 -22.37
C LYS A 8 7.86 0.82 -22.47
N TYR A 9 8.53 0.30 -21.45
CA TYR A 9 8.99 -1.09 -21.36
C TYR A 9 8.13 -1.91 -20.38
N LEU A 10 7.61 -3.05 -20.82
CA LEU A 10 6.74 -3.94 -20.00
C LEU A 10 5.53 -3.25 -19.34
N GLY A 11 5.03 -2.18 -19.96
CA GLY A 11 3.91 -1.40 -19.44
C GLY A 11 4.30 -0.28 -18.46
N VAL A 12 5.60 -0.15 -18.14
CA VAL A 12 6.19 0.91 -17.32
C VAL A 12 6.87 1.91 -18.24
N LEU A 13 6.55 3.19 -18.13
CA LEU A 13 7.31 4.24 -18.82
C LEU A 13 8.68 4.35 -18.14
N GLU A 14 9.77 4.33 -18.91
CA GLU A 14 11.12 4.71 -18.47
C GLU A 14 11.09 6.18 -18.10
N ILE A 15 10.65 6.43 -16.88
CA ILE A 15 10.63 7.73 -16.23
C ILE A 15 11.61 7.63 -15.07
N GLU A 16 12.14 8.78 -14.63
CA GLU A 16 12.87 8.90 -13.37
C GLU A 16 12.23 8.08 -12.25
N ASP A 17 13.07 7.34 -11.54
CA ASP A 17 12.70 6.43 -10.44
C ASP A 17 11.77 7.09 -9.40
N ILE A 18 11.99 8.39 -9.14
CA ILE A 18 11.18 9.20 -8.22
C ILE A 18 9.71 9.27 -8.68
N LEU A 19 9.45 9.36 -9.99
CA LEU A 19 8.09 9.42 -10.50
C LEU A 19 7.41 8.05 -10.44
N VAL A 20 8.16 6.97 -10.68
CA VAL A 20 7.68 5.59 -10.54
C VAL A 20 7.21 5.32 -9.11
N VAL A 21 7.99 5.70 -8.10
CA VAL A 21 7.61 5.58 -6.68
C VAL A 21 6.29 6.29 -6.39
N LYS A 22 6.12 7.54 -6.87
CA LYS A 22 4.89 8.32 -6.66
C LYS A 22 3.66 7.65 -7.30
N ILE A 23 3.81 7.11 -8.50
CA ILE A 23 2.73 6.38 -9.21
C ILE A 23 2.32 5.14 -8.39
N LEU A 24 3.29 4.37 -7.91
CA LEU A 24 3.04 3.16 -7.13
C LEU A 24 2.40 3.47 -5.77
N GLN A 25 2.85 4.52 -5.08
CA GLN A 25 2.23 5.00 -3.85
C GLN A 25 0.76 5.41 -4.08
N LYS A 26 0.49 6.14 -5.16
CA LYS A 26 -0.87 6.55 -5.53
C LYS A 26 -1.76 5.34 -5.78
N GLU A 27 -1.26 4.34 -6.49
CA GLU A 27 -1.99 3.11 -6.78
C GLU A 27 -2.24 2.28 -5.51
N TYR A 28 -1.25 2.17 -4.63
CA TYR A 28 -1.39 1.54 -3.32
C TYR A 28 -2.52 2.18 -2.50
N PHE A 29 -2.54 3.50 -2.34
CA PHE A 29 -3.59 4.20 -1.58
C PHE A 29 -4.95 4.12 -2.26
N ARG A 30 -5.00 4.07 -3.59
CA ARG A 30 -6.24 3.84 -4.33
C ARG A 30 -6.84 2.48 -3.99
N ARG A 31 -6.03 1.41 -4.04
CA ARG A 31 -6.47 0.04 -3.69
C ARG A 31 -6.88 -0.06 -2.22
N LEU A 32 -6.07 0.51 -1.32
CA LEU A 32 -6.39 0.57 0.11
C LEU A 32 -7.76 1.23 0.34
N GLY A 33 -8.01 2.39 -0.26
CA GLY A 33 -9.29 3.09 -0.16
C GLY A 33 -10.48 2.25 -0.63
N LEU A 34 -10.34 1.52 -1.73
CA LEU A 34 -11.39 0.63 -2.24
C LEU A 34 -11.68 -0.53 -1.28
N ILE A 35 -10.65 -1.18 -0.76
CA ILE A 35 -10.79 -2.28 0.21
C ILE A 35 -11.48 -1.78 1.49
N LEU A 36 -11.07 -0.61 2.01
CA LEU A 36 -11.60 -0.09 3.26
C LEU A 36 -13.06 0.36 3.15
N ARG A 37 -13.47 0.93 2.01
CA ARG A 37 -14.86 1.30 1.71
C ARG A 37 -15.77 0.10 1.48
N SER A 38 -15.21 -1.07 1.16
CA SER A 38 -16.01 -2.28 0.96
C SER A 38 -16.74 -2.72 2.23
N LYS A 39 -17.86 -3.45 2.08
CA LYS A 39 -18.61 -4.06 3.18
C LYS A 39 -18.04 -5.43 3.61
N LEU A 40 -16.76 -5.68 3.37
CA LEU A 40 -16.09 -6.93 3.72
C LEU A 40 -15.81 -7.04 5.23
N LYS A 41 -15.75 -8.27 5.74
CA LYS A 41 -15.32 -8.54 7.12
C LYS A 41 -13.85 -8.14 7.30
N GLY A 42 -13.47 -7.72 8.51
CA GLY A 42 -12.11 -7.26 8.80
C GLY A 42 -11.01 -8.26 8.41
N ARG A 43 -11.24 -9.57 8.55
CA ARG A 43 -10.27 -10.60 8.10
C ARG A 43 -9.99 -10.50 6.59
N ILE A 44 -11.06 -10.38 5.81
CA ILE A 44 -11.00 -10.34 4.35
C ILE A 44 -10.40 -9.01 3.90
N LYS A 45 -10.69 -7.91 4.60
CA LYS A 45 -10.05 -6.61 4.34
C LYS A 45 -8.54 -6.68 4.49
N ILE A 46 -8.03 -7.21 5.60
CA ILE A 46 -6.58 -7.37 5.81
C ILE A 46 -5.96 -8.27 4.74
N MET A 47 -6.60 -9.40 4.43
CA MET A 47 -6.15 -10.28 3.35
C MET A 47 -6.08 -9.56 2.00
N GLY A 48 -7.09 -8.75 1.66
CA GLY A 48 -7.10 -7.93 0.45
C GLY A 48 -5.98 -6.89 0.43
N ILE A 49 -5.66 -6.28 1.57
CA ILE A 49 -4.55 -5.33 1.67
C ILE A 49 -3.23 -6.05 1.38
N ASN A 50 -2.96 -7.18 2.03
CA ASN A 50 -1.73 -7.94 1.86
C ASN A 50 -1.57 -8.50 0.44
N ASN A 51 -2.65 -9.01 -0.16
CA ASN A 51 -2.56 -9.66 -1.47
C ASN A 51 -2.71 -8.70 -2.66
N TRP A 52 -3.38 -7.55 -2.50
CA TRP A 52 -3.68 -6.67 -3.64
C TRP A 52 -2.99 -5.30 -3.54
N ALA A 53 -3.00 -4.67 -2.37
CA ALA A 53 -2.37 -3.37 -2.20
C ALA A 53 -0.86 -3.50 -2.03
N VAL A 54 -0.39 -4.35 -1.10
CA VAL A 54 1.03 -4.51 -0.78
C VAL A 54 1.84 -5.04 -1.98
N VAL A 55 1.26 -5.90 -2.81
CA VAL A 55 1.91 -6.42 -4.02
C VAL A 55 2.35 -5.31 -4.99
N VAL A 56 1.65 -4.16 -5.03
CA VAL A 56 2.06 -3.00 -5.86
C VAL A 56 3.39 -2.44 -5.39
N VAL A 57 3.56 -2.30 -4.08
CA VAL A 57 4.77 -1.78 -3.45
C VAL A 57 5.91 -2.79 -3.61
N LEU A 58 5.63 -4.08 -3.39
CA LEU A 58 6.62 -5.16 -3.54
C LEU A 58 7.18 -5.24 -4.96
N TYR A 59 6.32 -5.17 -5.99
CA TYR A 59 6.76 -5.15 -7.38
C TYR A 59 7.61 -3.92 -7.68
N GLY A 60 7.22 -2.77 -7.13
CA GLY A 60 8.00 -1.54 -7.20
C GLY A 60 9.38 -1.62 -6.55
N GLY A 61 9.52 -2.41 -5.48
CA GLY A 61 10.77 -2.54 -4.74
C GLY A 61 11.85 -3.34 -5.46
N GLY A 62 11.50 -4.11 -6.49
CA GLY A 62 12.48 -4.71 -7.38
C GLY A 62 12.95 -3.77 -8.51
N ILE A 63 12.23 -2.66 -8.73
CA ILE A 63 12.49 -1.71 -9.83
C ILE A 63 13.27 -0.49 -9.32
N ASN A 64 12.96 -0.02 -8.11
CA ASN A 64 13.63 1.14 -7.50
C ASN A 64 13.93 0.91 -6.00
N ASP A 65 15.02 1.50 -5.52
CA ASP A 65 15.38 1.53 -4.10
C ASP A 65 14.40 2.40 -3.31
N TRP A 66 13.55 1.78 -2.50
CA TRP A 66 12.65 2.50 -1.61
C TRP A 66 13.41 3.06 -0.42
N ASN A 67 13.25 4.35 -0.17
CA ASN A 67 13.74 4.92 1.07
C ASN A 67 12.88 4.41 2.25
N ILE A 68 13.56 3.93 3.30
CA ILE A 68 12.93 3.48 4.55
C ILE A 68 12.00 4.55 5.12
N ASP A 69 12.35 5.83 5.02
CA ASP A 69 11.53 6.92 5.53
C ASP A 69 10.24 7.12 4.73
N GLU A 70 10.26 6.87 3.42
CA GLU A 70 9.05 6.90 2.59
C GLU A 70 8.12 5.73 2.93
N LEU A 71 8.69 4.53 3.12
CA LEU A 71 7.91 3.36 3.56
C LEU A 71 7.27 3.61 4.94
N ARG A 72 7.99 4.20 5.88
CA ARG A 72 7.46 4.59 7.21
C ARG A 72 6.35 5.63 7.09
N GLN A 73 6.49 6.63 6.21
CA GLN A 73 5.43 7.62 5.97
C GLN A 73 4.19 6.98 5.36
N MET A 74 4.37 6.08 4.40
CA MET A 74 3.28 5.33 3.78
C MET A 74 2.54 4.49 4.81
N ASP A 75 3.26 3.77 5.67
CA ASP A 75 2.70 2.95 6.75
C ASP A 75 1.91 3.78 7.77
N ARG A 76 2.43 4.94 8.22
CA ARG A 76 1.69 5.89 9.08
C ARG A 76 0.37 6.32 8.45
N LYS A 77 0.39 6.65 7.15
CA LYS A 77 -0.81 7.07 6.41
C LYS A 77 -1.81 5.91 6.26
N THR A 78 -1.33 4.68 6.07
CA THR A 78 -2.17 3.47 6.06
C THR A 78 -2.87 3.25 7.39
N ARG A 79 -2.15 3.36 8.51
CA ARG A 79 -2.74 3.26 9.87
C ARG A 79 -3.80 4.33 10.10
N ASN A 80 -3.55 5.56 9.65
CA ASN A 80 -4.53 6.64 9.73
C ASN A 80 -5.78 6.32 8.90
N MET A 81 -5.64 5.80 7.68
CA MET A 81 -6.79 5.38 6.86
C MET A 81 -7.56 4.22 7.51
N LEU A 82 -6.88 3.20 8.03
CA LEU A 82 -7.53 2.09 8.74
C LEU A 82 -8.39 2.61 9.89
N THR A 83 -7.88 3.58 10.64
CA THR A 83 -8.60 4.22 11.74
C THR A 83 -9.77 5.06 11.25
N MET A 84 -9.56 5.91 10.24
CA MET A 84 -10.62 6.76 9.65
C MET A 84 -11.78 5.95 9.08
N TYR A 85 -11.51 4.80 8.45
CA TYR A 85 -12.55 3.92 7.89
C TYR A 85 -13.13 2.93 8.92
N GLY A 86 -12.76 3.04 10.21
CA GLY A 86 -13.26 2.17 11.27
C GLY A 86 -12.77 0.72 11.19
N ALA A 87 -11.75 0.43 10.38
CA ALA A 87 -11.13 -0.89 10.29
C ALA A 87 -10.16 -1.18 11.44
N PHE A 88 -9.68 -0.12 12.12
CA PHE A 88 -8.85 -0.19 13.31
C PHE A 88 -9.34 0.84 14.34
N HIS A 89 -9.24 0.51 15.63
CA HIS A 89 -9.70 1.42 16.68
C HIS A 89 -8.56 2.38 17.09
N PRO A 90 -8.80 3.70 17.27
CA PRO A 90 -7.74 4.67 17.53
C PRO A 90 -6.89 4.40 18.78
N LYS A 91 -7.47 3.75 19.79
CA LYS A 91 -6.78 3.36 21.03
C LYS A 91 -6.28 1.91 21.04
N SER A 92 -6.42 1.19 19.92
CA SER A 92 -5.86 -0.15 19.84
C SER A 92 -4.35 -0.09 19.70
N ASP A 93 -3.70 -1.08 20.28
CA ASP A 93 -2.26 -1.29 20.12
C ASP A 93 -1.92 -1.56 18.65
N ILE A 94 -1.05 -0.71 18.11
CA ILE A 94 -0.62 -0.69 16.72
C ILE A 94 0.13 -1.97 16.37
N ASP A 95 0.88 -2.53 17.32
CA ASP A 95 1.70 -3.72 17.07
C ASP A 95 0.83 -4.94 16.69
N ARG A 96 -0.43 -4.93 17.12
CA ARG A 96 -1.41 -5.97 16.76
C ARG A 96 -1.67 -6.02 15.26
N LEU A 97 -1.45 -4.95 14.48
CA LEU A 97 -1.59 -4.96 13.02
C LEU A 97 -0.55 -5.83 12.31
N TYR A 98 0.59 -6.10 12.95
CA TYR A 98 1.67 -6.90 12.36
C TYR A 98 1.73 -8.32 12.93
N ILE A 99 0.85 -8.63 13.89
CA ILE A 99 0.79 -9.92 14.56
C ILE A 99 -0.38 -10.70 13.97
N PRO A 100 -0.18 -11.98 13.59
CA PRO A 100 -1.26 -12.79 13.07
C PRO A 100 -2.32 -13.06 14.14
N ARG A 101 -3.58 -13.19 13.72
CA ARG A 101 -4.72 -13.36 14.64
C ARG A 101 -4.63 -14.58 15.54
N ASN A 102 -4.01 -15.66 15.07
CA ASN A 102 -3.80 -16.87 15.88
C ASN A 102 -2.83 -16.64 17.05
N ARG A 103 -2.03 -15.56 17.03
CA ARG A 103 -1.15 -15.11 18.10
C ARG A 103 -1.70 -13.90 18.86
N GLY A 104 -3.01 -13.66 18.79
CA GLY A 104 -3.67 -12.55 19.50
C GLY A 104 -3.59 -11.18 18.80
N GLY A 105 -3.13 -11.13 17.55
CA GLY A 105 -3.09 -9.91 16.74
C GLY A 105 -4.39 -9.63 15.96
N GLY A 106 -4.35 -8.57 15.16
CA GLY A 106 -5.45 -8.02 14.36
C GLY A 106 -5.49 -8.53 12.92
N GLY A 107 -4.45 -9.25 12.48
CA GLY A 107 -4.33 -9.76 11.12
C GLY A 107 -3.05 -9.27 10.48
#